data_AF-A0A660MH03-F1
#
_entry.id   AF-A0A660MH03-F1
#
_cell.length_a   1.000
_cell.length_b   1.000
_cell.length_c   1.000
_cell.angle_alpha   90.00
_cell.angle_beta   90.00
_cell.angle_gamma   90.00
#
_symmetry.space_group_name_H-M   'P 1'
#
loop_
_entity.id
_entity.type
_entity.pdbx_description
1 polymer ?
#
loop_
_entity_poly.entity_id
_entity_poly.type
_entity_poly.pdbx_seq_one_letter_code
_entity_poly.pdbx_strand_id
1 'polypeptide(L)'
;MACIILILKSRSGVTLDLFFIDTAAAPLYVEAVGGAYYQFSDEATGFAPPRLQAVREGDALRVSFGDSPALVIGHYFSRGAGALIGLQEGGGMRRYADAPSAMPPPGRGCKMRPSC
;
A
#
# COMPACT_ATOMS: atom_id res chain seq x y z
N MET A 1 16.49 6.17 -9.04
CA MET A 1 15.03 6.26 -9.23
C MET A 1 14.43 4.95 -8.81
N ALA A 2 13.36 4.96 -8.01
CA ALA A 2 12.65 3.75 -7.62
C ALA A 2 11.30 3.77 -8.34
N CYS A 3 11.11 2.77 -9.21
CA CYS A 3 9.87 2.55 -9.94
C CYS A 3 9.17 1.36 -9.31
N ILE A 4 7.92 1.53 -8.90
CA ILE A 4 7.09 0.47 -8.32
C ILE A 4 6.07 0.04 -9.37
N ILE A 5 6.02 -1.25 -9.65
CA ILE A 5 5.01 -1.87 -10.49
C ILE A 5 3.81 -2.26 -9.62
N LEU A 6 2.65 -1.73 -9.96
CA LEU A 6 1.36 -2.13 -9.42
C LEU A 6 0.63 -2.99 -10.44
N ILE A 7 0.34 -4.23 -10.08
CA ILE A 7 -0.40 -5.18 -10.91
C ILE A 7 -1.80 -5.33 -10.30
N LEU A 8 -2.83 -4.90 -11.03
CA LEU A 8 -4.21 -5.17 -10.68
C LEU A 8 -4.61 -6.54 -11.21
N LYS A 9 -5.10 -7.40 -10.32
CA LYS A 9 -5.70 -8.68 -10.67
C LYS A 9 -7.15 -8.72 -10.21
N SER A 10 -8.02 -9.23 -11.07
CA SER A 10 -9.40 -9.54 -10.70
C SER A 10 -9.44 -10.65 -9.64
N ARG A 11 -10.57 -10.78 -8.96
CA ARG A 11 -10.84 -11.88 -8.02
C ARG A 11 -10.70 -13.26 -8.68
N SER A 12 -10.88 -13.32 -10.00
CA SER A 12 -10.71 -14.50 -10.85
C SER A 12 -9.25 -14.85 -11.16
N GLY A 13 -8.29 -14.03 -10.73
CA GLY A 13 -6.85 -14.22 -11.01
C GLY A 13 -6.36 -13.65 -12.34
N VAL A 14 -7.24 -12.99 -13.11
CA VAL A 14 -6.88 -12.33 -14.38
C VAL A 14 -6.21 -10.99 -14.11
N THR A 15 -5.05 -10.73 -14.71
CA THR A 15 -4.44 -9.40 -14.70
C THR A 15 -5.32 -8.44 -15.48
N LEU A 16 -5.84 -7.42 -14.79
CA LEU A 16 -6.66 -6.37 -15.38
C LEU A 16 -5.75 -5.29 -15.97
N ASP A 17 -4.84 -4.77 -15.15
CA ASP A 17 -4.00 -3.63 -15.50
C ASP A 17 -2.65 -3.71 -14.79
N LEU A 18 -1.68 -2.99 -15.35
CA LEU A 18 -0.35 -2.85 -14.79
C LEU A 18 0.08 -1.39 -14.88
N PHE A 19 0.43 -0.82 -13.75
CA PHE A 19 0.80 0.59 -13.61
C PHE A 19 2.23 0.71 -13.11
N PHE A 20 2.99 1.62 -13.74
CA PHE A 20 4.34 1.98 -13.30
C PHE A 20 4.25 3.26 -12.49
N ILE A 21 4.63 3.18 -11.22
CA ILE A 21 4.56 4.26 -10.25
C ILE A 21 5.99 4.73 -9.98
N ASP A 22 6.32 5.91 -10.47
CA ASP A 22 7.62 6.52 -10.19
C ASP A 22 7.55 7.26 -8.85
N THR A 23 8.30 6.81 -7.84
CA THR A 23 8.25 7.40 -6.50
C THR A 23 8.94 8.77 -6.42
N ALA A 24 9.68 9.17 -7.46
CA ALA A 24 10.31 10.48 -7.58
C ALA A 24 9.44 11.47 -8.38
N ALA A 25 8.38 11.01 -9.03
CA ALA A 25 7.45 11.82 -9.80
C ALA A 25 6.18 12.17 -9.00
N ALA A 26 5.20 12.76 -9.69
CA ALA A 26 3.89 13.03 -9.13
C ALA A 26 3.12 11.73 -8.83
N PRO A 27 2.27 11.71 -7.78
CA PRO A 27 1.49 10.53 -7.43
C PRO A 27 0.56 10.12 -8.58
N LEU A 28 0.57 8.84 -8.91
CA LEU A 28 -0.31 8.28 -9.93
C LEU A 28 -1.74 8.19 -9.39
N TYR A 29 -2.73 8.61 -10.16
CA TYR A 29 -4.13 8.45 -9.82
C TYR A 29 -4.73 7.29 -10.62
N VAL A 30 -5.37 6.34 -9.92
CA VAL A 30 -6.05 5.20 -10.52
C VAL A 30 -7.42 5.01 -9.90
N GLU A 31 -8.33 4.44 -10.67
CA GLU A 31 -9.67 4.11 -10.19
C GLU A 31 -9.66 2.76 -9.46
N ALA A 32 -10.33 2.68 -8.30
CA ALA A 32 -10.47 1.41 -7.62
C ALA A 32 -11.31 0.43 -8.43
N VAL A 33 -10.84 -0.81 -8.49
CA VAL A 33 -11.59 -1.98 -8.92
C VAL A 33 -12.06 -2.77 -7.69
N GLY A 34 -13.37 -2.96 -7.59
CA GLY A 34 -14.04 -3.58 -6.45
C GLY A 34 -13.61 -5.03 -6.23
N GLY A 35 -12.96 -5.31 -5.10
CA GLY A 35 -12.49 -6.66 -4.77
C GLY A 35 -11.38 -7.20 -5.68
N ALA A 36 -10.58 -6.31 -6.27
CA ALA A 36 -9.35 -6.66 -6.97
C ALA A 36 -8.17 -6.85 -6.00
N TYR A 37 -7.16 -7.56 -6.46
CA TYR A 37 -5.87 -7.71 -5.81
C TYR A 37 -4.87 -6.71 -6.40
N TYR A 38 -4.30 -5.87 -5.54
CA TYR A 38 -3.34 -4.84 -5.90
C TYR A 38 -1.95 -5.33 -5.49
N GLN A 39 -1.21 -5.89 -6.45
CA GLN A 39 0.11 -6.46 -6.21
C GLN A 39 1.22 -5.45 -6.48
N PHE A 40 1.97 -5.08 -5.45
CA PHE A 40 3.14 -4.21 -5.52
C PHE A 40 4.43 -5.02 -5.67
N SER A 41 5.25 -4.64 -6.64
CA SER A 41 6.61 -5.12 -6.83
C SER A 41 7.48 -3.96 -7.29
N ASP A 42 8.63 -3.76 -6.70
CA ASP A 42 9.62 -2.80 -7.16
C ASP A 42 10.27 -3.30 -8.46
N GLU A 43 10.45 -2.43 -9.45
CA GLU A 43 11.04 -2.78 -10.74
C GLU A 43 12.55 -3.07 -10.61
N ALA A 44 13.25 -2.36 -9.73
CA ALA A 44 14.70 -2.49 -9.60
C ALA A 44 15.08 -3.76 -8.85
N THR A 45 14.31 -4.14 -7.83
CA THR A 45 14.59 -5.32 -6.99
C THR A 45 13.68 -6.51 -7.26
N GLY A 46 12.52 -6.29 -7.90
CA GLY A 46 11.45 -7.27 -8.04
C GLY A 46 10.56 -7.41 -6.81
N PHE A 47 10.88 -6.76 -5.68
CA PHE A 47 10.24 -6.99 -4.38
C PHE A 47 9.40 -5.79 -3.92
N ALA A 48 8.38 -6.02 -3.13
CA ALA A 48 7.56 -4.97 -2.56
C ALA A 48 8.36 -4.10 -1.59
N PRO A 49 8.14 -2.78 -1.62
CA PRO A 49 8.86 -1.86 -0.79
C PRO A 49 8.57 -2.14 0.70
N PRO A 50 9.60 -2.10 1.56
CA PRO A 50 9.45 -2.41 2.99
C PRO A 50 8.61 -1.36 3.73
N ARG A 51 8.57 -0.11 3.23
CA ARG A 51 7.82 1.01 3.80
C ARG A 51 6.59 1.39 2.96
N LEU A 52 5.66 0.46 2.79
CA LEU A 52 4.36 0.77 2.19
C LEU A 52 3.38 1.20 3.29
N GLN A 53 2.84 2.42 3.17
CA GLN A 53 1.76 2.95 4.01
C GLN A 53 0.54 3.22 3.14
N ALA A 54 -0.58 2.57 3.45
CA ALA A 54 -1.87 2.82 2.83
C ALA A 54 -2.75 3.59 3.83
N VAL A 55 -3.10 4.81 3.48
CA VAL A 55 -3.88 5.74 4.28
C VAL A 55 -5.20 6.01 3.58
N ARG A 56 -6.31 5.88 4.31
CA ARG A 56 -7.63 6.27 3.81
C ARG A 56 -7.75 7.79 3.73
N GLU A 57 -8.14 8.30 2.57
CA GLU A 57 -8.39 9.71 2.31
C GLU A 57 -9.83 9.87 1.80
N GLY A 58 -10.78 10.04 2.73
CA GLY A 58 -12.22 10.11 2.41
C GLY A 58 -12.76 8.78 1.86
N ASP A 59 -13.12 8.78 0.58
CA ASP A 59 -13.51 7.59 -0.19
C ASP A 59 -12.38 7.00 -1.06
N ALA A 60 -11.25 7.72 -1.17
CA ALA A 60 -10.03 7.27 -1.83
C ALA A 60 -9.06 6.60 -0.85
N LEU A 61 -8.13 5.82 -1.39
CA LEU A 61 -7.00 5.23 -0.67
C LEU A 61 -5.70 5.77 -1.23
N ARG A 62 -4.90 6.39 -0.37
CA ARG A 62 -3.57 6.91 -0.72
C ARG A 62 -2.50 5.93 -0.27
N VAL A 63 -1.57 5.60 -1.16
CA VAL A 63 -0.45 4.70 -0.90
C VAL A 63 0.87 5.46 -1.04
N SER A 64 1.68 5.38 0.01
CA SER A 64 2.99 6.02 0.14
C SER A 64 4.06 4.94 0.34
N PHE A 65 5.17 5.01 -0.39
CA PHE A 65 6.29 4.05 -0.27
C PHE A 65 7.46 4.57 0.58
N GLY A 66 7.23 5.65 1.33
CA GLY A 66 8.21 6.37 2.13
C GLY A 66 7.57 7.62 2.75
N ASP A 67 8.20 8.78 2.56
CA ASP A 67 7.72 10.07 3.06
C ASP A 67 6.70 10.74 2.15
N SER A 68 6.69 10.39 0.86
CA SER A 68 5.78 10.99 -0.13
C SER A 68 4.75 9.98 -0.66
N PRO A 69 3.52 10.45 -0.93
CA PRO A 69 2.50 9.65 -1.61
C PRO A 69 2.91 9.42 -3.06
N ALA A 70 2.81 8.17 -3.51
CA ALA A 70 3.20 7.78 -4.86
C ALA A 70 2.00 7.27 -5.68
N LEU A 71 0.95 6.80 -5.02
CA LEU A 71 -0.26 6.30 -5.66
C LEU A 71 -1.51 6.76 -4.90
N VAL A 72 -2.55 7.10 -5.65
CA VAL A 72 -3.88 7.42 -5.12
C VAL A 72 -4.90 6.58 -5.87
N ILE A 73 -5.69 5.83 -5.12
CA ILE A 73 -6.74 4.95 -5.63
C ILE A 73 -8.10 5.58 -5.30
N GLY A 74 -8.75 6.17 -6.30
CA GLY A 74 -10.07 6.79 -6.17
C GLY A 74 -11.18 5.79 -5.89
N HIS A 75 -12.18 6.17 -5.09
CA HIS A 75 -13.37 5.35 -4.80
C HIS A 75 -13.09 3.94 -4.23
N TYR A 76 -11.94 3.74 -3.57
CA TYR A 76 -11.53 2.45 -3.01
C TYR A 76 -12.53 1.87 -2.02
N PHE A 77 -13.06 2.70 -1.12
CA PHE A 77 -14.02 2.24 -0.12
C PHE A 77 -15.42 2.11 -0.69
N SER A 78 -15.81 2.99 -1.63
CA SER A 78 -17.14 3.00 -2.24
C SER A 78 -17.35 1.86 -3.25
N ARG A 79 -16.31 1.45 -3.99
CA ARG A 79 -16.39 0.36 -4.97
C ARG A 79 -16.15 -1.03 -4.39
N GLY A 80 -15.79 -1.10 -3.11
CA GLY A 80 -15.46 -2.34 -2.41
C GLY A 80 -13.95 -2.52 -2.29
N ALA A 81 -13.47 -2.46 -1.05
CA ALA A 81 -12.05 -2.58 -0.72
C ALA A 81 -11.45 -3.85 -1.35
N GLY A 82 -10.30 -3.66 -2.02
CA GLY A 82 -9.51 -4.77 -2.53
C GLY A 82 -8.54 -5.31 -1.49
N ALA A 83 -7.61 -6.14 -1.94
CA ALA A 83 -6.51 -6.61 -1.10
C ALA A 83 -5.18 -6.10 -1.65
N LEU A 84 -4.43 -5.37 -0.82
CA LEU A 84 -3.09 -4.91 -1.13
C LEU A 84 -2.10 -6.02 -0.78
N ILE A 85 -1.36 -6.49 -1.77
CA ILE A 85 -0.39 -7.57 -1.64
C ILE A 85 0.95 -7.11 -2.21
N GLY A 86 2.06 -7.65 -1.70
CA GLY A 86 3.36 -7.40 -2.30
C GLY A 86 4.31 -8.55 -2.11
N LEU A 87 5.25 -8.69 -3.02
CA LEU A 87 6.21 -9.79 -3.05
C LEU A 87 7.43 -9.48 -2.17
N GLN A 88 7.65 -10.18 -1.07
CA GLN A 88 8.84 -9.98 -0.24
C GLN A 88 10.08 -10.64 -0.83
N GLU A 89 11.23 -10.11 -0.41
CA GLU A 89 12.52 -10.80 -0.51
C GLU A 89 12.39 -12.22 0.07
N GLY A 90 12.65 -13.24 -0.75
CA GLY A 90 12.42 -14.65 -0.41
C GLY A 90 11.11 -15.27 -0.94
N GLY A 91 10.33 -14.53 -1.74
CA GLY A 91 9.17 -15.08 -2.48
C GLY A 91 7.86 -15.15 -1.68
N GLY A 92 7.84 -14.64 -0.44
CA GLY A 92 6.64 -14.60 0.39
C GLY A 92 5.70 -13.46 0.00
N MET A 93 4.39 -13.71 -0.05
CA MET A 93 3.40 -12.65 -0.27
C MET A 93 3.08 -11.95 1.06
N ARG A 94 3.37 -10.64 1.16
CA ARG A 94 2.92 -9.79 2.27
C ARG A 94 1.55 -9.22 1.92
N ARG A 95 0.58 -9.37 2.82
CA ARG A 95 -0.66 -8.57 2.76
C ARG A 95 -0.42 -7.28 3.52
N TYR A 96 -0.68 -6.15 2.87
CA TYR A 96 -0.73 -4.85 3.54
C TYR A 96 -2.17 -4.62 3.93
N ALA A 97 -2.43 -4.50 5.24
CA ALA A 97 -3.70 -3.97 5.68
C ALA A 97 -3.75 -2.49 5.29
N ASP A 98 -4.85 -2.05 4.69
CA ASP A 98 -5.17 -0.63 4.70
C ASP A 98 -5.23 -0.20 6.16
N ALA A 99 -4.39 0.76 6.55
CA ALA A 99 -4.39 1.20 7.94
C ALA A 99 -5.71 1.97 8.15
N PRO A 100 -6.63 1.52 9.03
CA PRO A 100 -7.63 2.43 9.55
C PRO A 100 -6.85 3.55 10.22
N SER A 101 -7.17 4.79 9.86
CA SER A 101 -6.55 5.99 10.41
C SER A 101 -6.32 5.83 11.92
N ALA A 102 -5.06 6.05 12.34
CA ALA A 102 -4.56 5.99 13.71
C ALA A 102 -4.22 4.60 14.28
N MET A 103 -2.98 4.18 14.05
CA MET A 103 -2.20 3.60 15.14
C MET A 103 -1.30 4.74 15.67
N PRO A 104 -1.47 5.21 16.92
CA PRO A 104 -0.55 6.20 17.49
C PRO A 104 0.84 5.58 17.57
N PRO A 105 1.92 6.39 17.55
CA PRO A 105 3.28 5.87 17.65
C PRO A 105 3.41 5.01 18.91
N PRO A 106 4.22 3.94 18.92
CA PRO A 106 4.63 3.33 20.17
C PRO A 106 5.39 4.41 20.96
N GLY A 107 4.67 5.06 21.87
CA GLY A 107 5.22 5.98 22.83
C GLY A 107 6.33 5.26 23.57
N ARG A 108 7.56 5.70 23.32
CA ARG A 108 8.70 5.39 24.16
C ARG A 108 8.35 5.71 25.60
N GLY A 109 8.55 4.73 26.49
CA GLY A 109 8.83 4.97 27.89
C GLY A 109 7.64 5.22 28.81
N CYS A 110 7.25 4.19 29.54
CA CYS A 110 6.99 4.34 30.97
C CYS A 110 7.76 3.26 31.73
N LYS A 111 9.09 3.45 31.84
CA LYS A 111 9.81 3.06 33.05
C LYS A 111 9.26 3.98 34.16
N MET A 112 8.29 3.51 34.95
CA MET A 112 8.01 4.08 36.27
C MET A 112 7.08 3.13 37.04
N ARG A 113 7.67 2.19 37.77
CA ARG A 113 7.08 1.73 39.03
C ARG A 113 8.02 2.14 40.16
N PRO A 114 7.76 3.26 40.83
CA PRO A 114 8.08 3.43 42.24
C PRO A 114 6.78 3.23 43.05
N SER A 115 6.92 2.40 44.09
CA SER A 115 6.10 2.25 45.30
C SER A 115 4.60 2.55 45.28
N CYS A 116 3.82 1.52 45.59
CA CYS A 116 2.90 1.50 46.73
C CYS A 116 3.01 0.13 47.42
#